data_AF-A0A7S3X3R1-F1
#
_entry.id   AF-A0A7S3X3R1-F1
#
_cell.length_a   1.000
_cell.length_b   1.000
_cell.length_c   1.000
_cell.angle_alpha   90.00
_cell.angle_beta   90.00
_cell.angle_gamma   90.00
#
_symmetry.space_group_name_H-M   'P 1'
#
loop_
_entity.id
_entity.type
_entity.pdbx_description
1 polymer ?
#
loop_
_entity_poly.entity_id
_entity_poly.type
_entity_poly.pdbx_seq_one_letter_code
_entity_poly.pdbx_strand_id
1 'polypeptide(L)'
;LGTAAHALCAEPYSRLFVRLKGRDPLTPDGAMAWRCFDLLYASRLLSDGYGLSREDAVVEFYGEIDGMEVEWTLGALHSYLAEMNSRRGDSPLPGAEGSNRAPSHSPAAAGFNGYTSSAILVIFLAAGLLLAVFGYHLSRNSSRLSLSTYEEVNRRA
;
A
#
# COMPACT_ATOMS: atom_id res chain seq x y z
N LEU A 1 11.92 7.10 27.14
CA LEU A 1 10.99 7.99 26.43
C LEU A 1 11.59 9.38 26.32
N GLY A 2 11.40 10.03 25.17
CA GLY A 2 11.69 11.46 25.01
C GLY A 2 10.65 12.36 25.69
N THR A 3 10.95 13.66 25.77
CA THR A 3 10.10 14.68 26.42
C THR A 3 8.71 14.80 25.77
N ALA A 4 8.64 14.78 24.43
CA ALA A 4 7.38 14.85 23.69
C ALA A 4 6.45 13.65 23.95
N ALA A 5 7.00 12.43 23.97
CA ALA A 5 6.24 11.21 24.26
C ALA A 5 5.68 11.23 25.69
N HIS A 6 6.47 11.71 26.66
CA HIS A 6 6.01 11.88 28.05
C HIS A 6 4.84 12.88 28.14
N ALA A 7 4.95 14.01 27.45
CA ALA A 7 3.91 15.02 27.42
C ALA A 7 2.60 14.50 26.80
N LEU A 8 2.70 13.71 25.72
CA LEU A 8 1.55 13.08 25.08
C LEU A 8 0.86 12.08 26.02
N CYS A 9 1.64 11.21 26.65
CA CYS A 9 1.13 10.14 27.52
C CYS A 9 0.59 10.63 28.86
N ALA A 10 1.03 11.79 29.35
CA ALA A 10 0.53 12.37 30.60
C ALA A 10 -0.79 13.15 30.42
N GLU A 11 -1.21 13.42 29.18
CA GLU A 11 -2.42 14.21 28.91
C GLU A 11 -3.69 13.34 29.01
N PRO A 12 -4.76 13.83 29.68
CA PRO A 12 -6.05 13.16 29.65
C PRO A 12 -6.58 13.04 28.22
N TYR A 13 -7.09 11.85 27.87
CA TYR A 13 -7.58 11.53 26.53
C TYR A 13 -8.57 12.58 25.98
N SER A 14 -9.49 13.08 26.81
CA SER A 14 -10.48 14.09 26.39
C SER A 14 -9.86 15.38 25.87
N ARG A 15 -8.76 15.84 26.48
CA ARG A 15 -8.03 17.04 26.03
C ARG A 15 -7.19 16.74 24.79
N LEU A 16 -6.51 15.59 24.79
CA LEU A 16 -5.72 15.12 23.66
C LEU A 16 -6.58 15.00 22.40
N PHE A 17 -7.77 14.39 22.53
CA PHE A 17 -8.75 14.21 21.46
C PHE A 17 -9.16 15.53 20.81
N VAL A 18 -9.60 16.50 21.62
CA VAL A 18 -9.99 17.83 21.11
C VAL A 18 -8.84 18.53 20.39
N ARG A 19 -7.61 18.37 20.90
CA ARG A 19 -6.44 19.06 20.35
C ARG A 19 -5.97 18.51 19.01
N LEU A 20 -5.96 17.17 18.84
CA LEU A 20 -5.36 16.53 17.67
C LEU A 20 -6.37 15.98 16.66
N LYS A 21 -7.67 15.92 16.99
CA LYS A 21 -8.71 15.49 16.05
C LYS A 21 -8.60 16.24 14.72
N GLY A 22 -8.49 15.49 13.63
CA GLY A 22 -8.40 16.03 12.26
C GLY A 22 -7.12 16.79 11.94
N ARG A 23 -6.11 16.80 12.82
CA ARG A 23 -4.82 17.48 12.56
C ARG A 23 -3.80 16.59 11.87
N ASP A 24 -3.84 15.30 12.14
CA ASP A 24 -2.96 14.31 11.50
C ASP A 24 -3.81 13.40 10.59
N PRO A 25 -3.66 13.49 9.26
CA PRO A 25 -4.40 12.65 8.34
C PRO A 25 -4.07 11.15 8.49
N LEU A 26 -2.93 10.81 9.12
CA LEU A 26 -2.49 9.43 9.37
C LEU A 26 -2.94 8.90 10.75
N THR A 27 -3.65 9.72 11.53
CA THR A 27 -4.22 9.30 12.82
C THR A 27 -5.73 9.48 12.81
N PRO A 28 -6.50 8.46 12.38
CA PRO A 28 -7.95 8.51 12.50
C PRO A 28 -8.39 8.60 13.97
N ASP A 29 -9.58 9.16 14.23
CA ASP A 29 -10.11 9.41 15.59
C ASP A 29 -9.98 8.18 16.52
N GLY A 30 -10.26 6.98 16.01
CA GLY A 30 -10.18 5.73 16.79
C GLY A 30 -8.74 5.28 17.12
N ALA A 31 -7.73 5.76 16.38
CA ALA A 31 -6.33 5.44 16.62
C ALA A 31 -5.68 6.33 17.69
N MET A 32 -6.31 7.47 18.04
CA MET A 32 -5.74 8.40 19.01
C MET A 32 -5.57 7.79 20.41
N ALA A 33 -6.51 6.93 20.83
CA ALA A 33 -6.46 6.27 22.12
C ALA A 33 -5.22 5.37 22.29
N TRP A 34 -4.64 4.90 21.17
CA TRP A 34 -3.52 3.98 21.13
C TRP A 34 -2.16 4.66 20.99
N ARG A 35 -2.12 5.97 20.70
CA ARG A 35 -0.85 6.66 20.38
C ARG A 35 0.19 6.59 21.48
N CYS A 36 -0.23 6.67 22.75
CA CYS A 36 0.73 6.51 23.85
C CYS A 36 1.30 5.08 23.89
N PHE A 37 0.46 4.07 23.68
CA PHE A 37 0.90 2.68 23.62
C PHE A 37 1.84 2.46 22.44
N ASP A 38 1.47 2.90 21.23
CA ASP A 38 2.28 2.74 20.02
C ASP A 38 3.66 3.40 20.16
N LEU A 39 3.71 4.61 20.72
CA LEU A 39 4.97 5.31 20.98
C LEU A 39 5.83 4.59 22.00
N LEU A 40 5.23 4.12 23.11
CA LEU A 40 5.95 3.37 24.11
C LEU A 40 6.50 2.07 23.52
N TYR A 41 5.65 1.33 22.82
CA TYR A 41 6.01 0.08 22.14
C TYR A 41 7.14 0.29 21.14
N ALA A 42 7.00 1.22 20.20
CA ALA A 42 8.03 1.53 19.22
C ALA A 42 9.35 1.95 19.90
N SER A 43 9.28 2.79 20.94
CA SER A 43 10.50 3.22 21.64
C SER A 43 11.23 2.07 22.33
N ARG A 44 10.51 1.11 22.92
CA ARG A 44 11.10 -0.07 23.56
C ARG A 44 11.58 -1.10 22.55
N LEU A 45 10.86 -1.27 21.45
CA LEU A 45 11.28 -2.15 20.37
C LEU A 45 12.62 -1.67 19.78
N LEU A 46 12.74 -0.37 19.50
CA LEU A 46 13.97 0.20 18.95
C LEU A 46 15.14 0.11 19.95
N SER A 47 14.93 0.48 21.21
CA SER A 47 16.02 0.46 22.20
C SER A 47 16.33 -0.94 22.73
N ASP A 48 15.33 -1.62 23.30
CA ASP A 48 15.53 -2.85 24.05
C ASP A 48 15.49 -4.08 23.12
N GLY A 49 14.73 -3.99 22.02
CA GLY A 49 14.61 -5.08 21.04
C GLY A 49 15.75 -5.08 20.02
N TYR A 50 16.01 -3.94 19.38
CA TYR A 50 17.04 -3.81 18.35
C TYR A 50 18.38 -3.27 18.85
N GLY A 51 18.48 -2.86 20.12
CA GLY A 51 19.73 -2.40 20.71
C GLY A 51 20.19 -1.03 20.23
N LEU A 52 19.30 -0.22 19.66
CA LEU A 52 19.64 1.10 19.13
C LEU A 52 19.81 2.09 20.27
N SER A 53 20.98 2.73 20.37
CA SER A 53 21.18 3.75 21.39
C SER A 53 20.41 5.02 21.03
N ARG A 54 20.09 5.83 22.04
CA ARG A 54 19.47 7.15 21.82
C ARG A 54 20.43 8.16 21.22
N GLU A 55 21.74 7.94 21.40
CA GLU A 55 22.78 8.81 20.86
C GLU A 55 23.14 8.45 19.41
N ASP A 56 22.71 7.28 18.94
CA ASP A 56 22.99 6.81 17.59
C ASP A 56 22.09 7.54 16.59
N ALA A 57 22.67 8.40 15.77
CA ALA A 57 21.99 9.15 14.71
C ALA A 57 21.55 8.28 13.51
N VAL A 58 21.28 6.99 13.73
CA VAL A 58 21.15 5.98 12.68
C VAL A 58 19.71 5.82 12.20
N VAL A 59 18.72 6.31 12.95
CA VAL A 59 17.30 6.09 12.63
C VAL A 59 16.64 7.36 12.11
N GLU A 60 16.27 7.31 10.83
CA GLU A 60 15.40 8.29 10.19
C GLU A 60 14.07 7.62 9.84
N PHE A 61 12.96 8.31 10.12
CA PHE A 61 11.61 7.80 9.85
C PHE A 61 11.13 8.35 8.50
N TYR A 62 10.85 7.45 7.55
CA TYR A 62 10.34 7.78 6.22
C TYR A 62 8.93 7.21 6.06
N GLY A 63 7.98 8.07 5.68
CA GLY A 63 6.68 7.64 5.14
C GLY A 63 6.67 7.64 3.61
N GLU A 64 7.40 8.57 3.01
CA GLU A 64 7.50 8.74 1.56
C GLU A 64 8.96 9.03 1.16
N ILE A 65 9.33 8.59 -0.04
CA ILE A 65 10.60 8.92 -0.72
C ILE A 65 10.24 9.34 -2.15
N ASP A 66 10.73 10.50 -2.59
CA ASP A 66 10.45 11.08 -3.91
C ASP A 66 8.94 11.21 -4.24
N GLY A 67 8.12 11.53 -3.22
CA GLY A 67 6.68 11.69 -3.35
C GLY A 67 5.89 10.39 -3.49
N MET A 68 6.54 9.26 -3.20
CA MET A 68 5.94 7.92 -3.23
C MET A 68 5.99 7.29 -1.85
N GLU A 69 4.89 6.65 -1.44
CA GLU A 69 4.82 5.89 -0.19
C GLU A 69 5.84 4.76 -0.17
N VAL A 70 6.50 4.56 0.98
CA VAL A 70 7.47 3.49 1.18
C VAL A 70 6.72 2.16 1.29
N GLU A 71 6.76 1.38 0.21
CA GLU A 71 6.00 0.13 0.09
C GLU A 71 6.92 -1.08 -0.17
N TRP A 72 6.82 -2.11 0.68
CA TRP A 72 7.60 -3.35 0.52
C TRP A 72 7.21 -4.12 -0.75
N THR A 73 5.97 -3.94 -1.20
CA THR A 73 5.42 -4.60 -2.40
C THR A 73 6.17 -4.19 -3.66
N LEU A 74 6.65 -2.95 -3.73
CA LEU A 74 7.46 -2.46 -4.84
C LEU A 74 8.79 -3.22 -4.96
N GLY A 75 9.46 -3.44 -3.82
CA GLY A 75 10.70 -4.22 -3.77
C GLY A 75 10.48 -5.69 -4.16
N ALA A 76 9.38 -6.29 -3.69
CA ALA A 76 9.00 -7.65 -4.06
C ALA A 76 8.75 -7.80 -5.57
N LEU A 77 8.02 -6.85 -6.17
CA LEU A 77 7.79 -6.82 -7.61
C LEU A 77 9.10 -6.67 -8.39
N HIS A 78 9.96 -5.75 -7.98
CA HIS A 78 11.26 -5.53 -8.63
C HIS A 78 12.12 -6.81 -8.59
N SER A 79 12.18 -7.49 -7.44
CA SER A 79 12.89 -8.77 -7.30
C SER A 79 12.35 -9.84 -8.26
N TYR A 80 11.02 -9.95 -8.36
CA TYR A 80 10.37 -10.91 -9.25
C TYR A 80 10.67 -10.63 -10.73
N LEU A 81 10.60 -9.36 -11.16
CA LEU A 81 10.93 -8.95 -12.52
C LEU A 81 12.40 -9.19 -12.87
N ALA A 82 13.31 -8.92 -11.92
CA ALA A 82 14.74 -9.19 -12.09
C ALA A 82 14.99 -10.68 -12.36
N GLU A 83 14.39 -11.57 -11.56
CA GLU A 83 14.53 -13.01 -11.74
C GLU A 83 13.98 -13.50 -13.09
N MET A 84 12.81 -13.00 -13.50
CA MET A 84 12.24 -13.35 -14.82
C MET A 84 13.14 -12.89 -15.98
N ASN A 85 13.76 -11.72 -15.87
CA ASN A 85 14.65 -11.20 -16.90
C ASN A 85 15.96 -11.98 -16.97
N SER A 86 16.54 -12.38 -15.83
CA SER A 86 17.71 -13.26 -15.80
C SER A 86 17.45 -14.61 -16.47
N ARG A 87 16.27 -15.22 -16.22
CA ARG A 87 15.90 -16.50 -16.86
C ARG A 87 15.68 -16.40 -18.38
N ARG A 88 15.31 -15.23 -18.91
CA ARG A 88 15.19 -15.02 -20.37
C ARG A 88 16.53 -14.78 -21.06
N GLY A 89 17.53 -14.26 -20.34
CA GLY A 89 18.87 -13.99 -20.88
C GLY A 89 19.69 -15.24 -21.20
N ASP A 90 19.33 -16.40 -20.64
CA ASP A 90 20.09 -17.66 -20.76
C ASP A 90 19.59 -18.60 -21.87
N SER A 91 18.81 -18.14 -22.84
CA SER A 91 18.50 -18.97 -24.01
C SER A 91 19.75 -19.11 -24.88
N PRO A 92 20.39 -20.29 -24.98
CA PRO A 92 21.48 -20.48 -25.93
C PRO A 92 20.89 -20.31 -27.32
N LEU A 93 21.48 -19.43 -28.13
CA LEU A 93 21.18 -19.39 -29.56
C LEU A 93 21.29 -20.82 -30.09
N PRO A 94 20.26 -21.38 -30.77
CA PRO A 94 20.36 -22.70 -31.36
C PRO A 94 21.26 -22.60 -32.60
N GLY A 95 22.57 -22.62 -32.36
CA GLY A 95 23.60 -22.82 -33.35
C GLY A 95 23.79 -24.31 -33.57
N ALA A 96 23.34 -24.77 -34.72
CA ALA A 96 23.88 -25.86 -35.52
C ALA A 96 24.69 -26.95 -34.80
N GLU A 97 24.08 -28.10 -34.53
CA GLU A 97 24.70 -29.40 -34.83
C GLU A 97 23.66 -30.53 -34.78
N GLY A 98 23.78 -31.45 -35.74
CA GLY A 98 22.72 -32.37 -36.14
C GLY A 98 22.38 -33.47 -35.14
N SER A 99 21.12 -33.90 -35.17
CA SER A 99 20.75 -35.24 -34.71
C SER A 99 19.46 -35.68 -35.38
N ASN A 100 19.58 -36.70 -36.22
CA ASN A 100 18.49 -37.45 -36.82
C ASN A 100 17.52 -37.97 -35.74
N ARG A 101 16.25 -37.57 -35.78
CA ARG A 101 15.15 -38.35 -35.21
C ARG A 101 13.86 -38.14 -36.00
N ALA A 102 13.27 -39.27 -36.37
CA ALA A 102 12.09 -39.46 -37.22
C ALA A 102 10.79 -38.97 -36.53
N PRO A 103 9.66 -38.91 -37.26
CA PRO A 103 8.51 -38.09 -36.93
C PRO A 103 7.58 -38.77 -35.92
N SER A 104 7.11 -38.03 -34.93
CA SER A 104 6.04 -38.48 -34.04
C SER A 104 5.00 -37.38 -33.82
N HIS A 105 3.87 -37.58 -34.48
CA HIS A 105 2.51 -37.20 -34.09
C HIS A 105 2.25 -35.76 -33.62
N SER A 106 1.69 -34.96 -34.54
CA SER A 106 0.85 -33.81 -34.22
C SER A 106 -0.30 -34.21 -33.28
N PRO A 107 -0.53 -33.52 -32.16
CA PRO A 107 -1.87 -33.27 -31.69
C PRO A 107 -2.47 -32.11 -32.49
N ALA A 108 -3.75 -32.25 -32.80
CA ALA A 108 -4.55 -31.34 -33.58
C ALA A 108 -4.34 -29.87 -33.20
N ALA A 109 -4.21 -29.04 -34.23
CA ALA A 109 -4.40 -27.60 -34.15
C ALA A 109 -5.82 -27.30 -33.63
N ALA A 110 -5.96 -27.14 -32.32
CA ALA A 110 -7.06 -26.38 -31.76
C ALA A 110 -6.74 -24.91 -32.01
N GLY A 111 -7.24 -24.40 -33.14
CA GLY A 111 -7.23 -22.98 -33.46
C GLY A 111 -7.99 -22.22 -32.38
N PHE A 112 -7.25 -21.61 -31.45
CA PHE A 112 -7.75 -20.48 -30.69
C PHE A 112 -7.31 -19.22 -31.43
N ASN A 113 -8.25 -18.68 -32.19
CA ASN A 113 -8.13 -17.41 -32.88
C ASN A 113 -7.67 -16.34 -31.89
N GLY A 114 -6.50 -15.76 -32.17
CA GLY A 114 -5.94 -14.64 -31.45
C GLY A 114 -6.84 -13.42 -31.55
N TYR A 115 -7.68 -13.22 -30.55
CA TYR A 115 -8.22 -11.91 -30.23
C TYR A 115 -7.31 -11.26 -29.20
N THR A 116 -6.34 -10.50 -29.73
CA THR A 116 -5.79 -9.26 -29.19
C THR A 116 -5.78 -9.11 -27.66
N SER A 117 -4.65 -9.47 -27.06
CA SER A 117 -4.30 -9.21 -25.67
C SER A 117 -4.46 -7.73 -25.24
N SER A 118 -4.57 -6.78 -26.18
CA SER A 118 -4.86 -5.37 -25.90
C SER A 118 -6.33 -5.07 -25.57
N ALA A 119 -7.31 -5.79 -26.11
CA ALA A 119 -8.73 -5.48 -25.88
C ALA A 119 -9.16 -5.83 -24.45
N ILE A 120 -8.60 -6.91 -23.90
CA ILE A 120 -8.87 -7.36 -22.54
C ILE A 120 -8.33 -6.36 -21.52
N LEU A 121 -7.11 -5.84 -21.73
CA LEU A 121 -6.54 -4.79 -20.87
C LEU A 121 -7.37 -3.50 -20.88
N VAL A 122 -7.88 -3.09 -22.05
CA VAL A 122 -8.75 -1.90 -22.16
C VAL A 122 -10.06 -2.09 -21.40
N ILE A 123 -10.66 -3.28 -21.45
CA ILE A 123 -11.89 -3.60 -20.70
C ILE A 123 -11.64 -3.56 -19.19
N PHE A 124 -10.54 -4.15 -18.70
CA PHE A 124 -10.20 -4.11 -17.28
C PHE A 124 -9.90 -2.68 -16.78
N LEU A 125 -9.19 -1.87 -17.57
CA LEU A 125 -8.94 -0.47 -17.23
C LEU A 125 -10.24 0.34 -17.20
N ALA A 126 -11.11 0.18 -18.19
CA ALA A 126 -12.40 0.87 -18.23
C ALA A 126 -13.32 0.46 -17.07
N ALA A 127 -13.38 -0.83 -16.74
CA ALA A 127 -14.16 -1.34 -15.61
C ALA A 127 -13.60 -0.83 -14.27
N GLY A 128 -12.28 -0.84 -14.08
CA GLY A 128 -11.63 -0.29 -12.89
C GLY A 128 -11.89 1.21 -12.71
N LEU A 129 -11.85 1.98 -13.80
CA LEU A 129 -12.09 3.42 -13.77
C LEU A 129 -13.56 3.74 -13.46
N LEU A 130 -14.51 2.95 -13.99
CA LEU A 130 -15.93 3.06 -13.65
C LEU A 130 -16.20 2.72 -12.18
N LEU A 131 -15.56 1.68 -11.63
CA LEU A 131 -15.68 1.33 -10.21
C LEU A 131 -15.09 2.41 -9.30
N ALA A 132 -13.96 3.01 -9.68
CA ALA A 132 -13.36 4.12 -8.93
C ALA A 132 -14.25 5.36 -8.93
N VAL A 133 -14.81 5.73 -10.08
CA VAL A 133 -15.74 6.88 -10.19
C VAL A 133 -17.02 6.62 -9.41
N PHE A 134 -17.58 5.41 -9.49
CA PHE A 134 -18.78 5.04 -8.73
C PHE A 134 -18.53 5.03 -7.22
N GLY A 135 -17.39 4.48 -6.78
CA GLY A 135 -16.95 4.51 -5.38
C GLY A 135 -16.73 5.95 -4.87
N TYR A 136 -16.11 6.81 -5.68
CA TYR A 136 -15.93 8.23 -5.36
C TYR A 136 -17.27 8.96 -5.23
N HIS A 137 -18.23 8.71 -6.12
CA HIS A 137 -19.57 9.30 -6.04
C HIS A 137 -20.36 8.81 -4.81
N LEU A 138 -20.28 7.53 -4.48
CA LEU A 138 -20.92 7.00 -3.26
C LEU A 138 -20.33 7.58 -1.99
N SER A 139 -19.00 7.65 -1.91
CA SER A 139 -18.30 8.26 -0.77
C SER A 139 -18.69 9.73 -0.60
N ARG A 140 -18.67 10.50 -1.69
CA ARG A 140 -19.05 11.93 -1.68
C ARG A 140 -20.51 12.16 -1.29
N ASN A 141 -21.43 11.31 -1.76
CA ASN A 141 -22.84 11.41 -1.36
C ASN A 141 -23.06 11.03 0.11
N SER A 142 -22.34 10.04 0.63
CA SER A 142 -22.39 9.67 2.05
C SER A 142 -21.95 10.83 2.96
N SER A 143 -20.86 11.52 2.60
CA SER A 143 -20.38 12.70 3.34
C SER A 143 -21.39 13.85 3.33
N ARG A 144 -22.12 14.06 2.22
CA ARG A 144 -23.16 15.10 2.13
C ARG A 144 -24.39 14.79 2.99
N LEU A 145 -24.80 13.53 3.06
CA LEU A 145 -25.92 13.11 3.93
C LEU A 145 -25.56 13.30 5.40
N SER A 146 -24.34 12.91 5.81
CA SER A 146 -23.88 13.11 7.19
C SER A 146 -23.83 14.58 7.60
N LEU A 147 -23.39 15.49 6.73
CA LEU A 147 -23.34 16.92 7.00
C LEU A 147 -24.76 17.53 7.13
N SER A 148 -25.68 17.15 6.22
CA SER A 148 -27.06 17.63 6.25
C SER A 148 -27.81 17.18 7.50
N THR A 149 -27.62 15.93 7.94
CA THR A 149 -28.25 15.43 9.17
C THR A 149 -27.67 16.13 10.40
N TYR A 150 -26.37 16.42 10.41
CA TYR A 150 -25.72 17.13 11.51
C TYR A 150 -26.21 18.58 11.66
N GLU A 151 -26.36 19.31 10.54
CA GLU A 151 -26.91 20.67 10.57
C GLU A 151 -28.37 20.71 11.04
N GLU A 152 -29.18 19.70 10.70
CA GLU A 152 -30.58 19.67 11.09
C GLU A 152 -30.78 19.31 12.57
N VAL A 153 -29.93 18.45 13.14
CA VAL A 153 -29.91 18.17 14.58
C VAL A 153 -29.45 19.40 15.38
N ASN A 154 -28.43 20.11 14.90
CA ASN A 154 -27.90 21.30 15.59
C ASN A 154 -28.84 22.52 15.52
N ARG A 155 -29.83 22.53 14.62
CA ARG A 155 -30.84 23.59 14.51
C ARG A 155 -32.08 23.35 15.40
N ARG A 156 -32.28 22.12 15.89
CA ARG A 156 -33.43 21.74 16.73
C ARG A 156 -33.10 21.63 18.23
N ALA A 157 -31.83 21.79 18.61
CA ALA A 157 -31.35 21.89 19.99
C ALA A 157 -31.17 23.37 20.38
#